data_AF-A0A9X3PVI7-F1
#
_entry.id   AF-A0A9X3PVI7-F1
#
_cell.length_a   1.000
_cell.length_b   1.000
_cell.length_c   1.000
_cell.angle_alpha   90.00
_cell.angle_beta   90.00
_cell.angle_gamma   90.00
#
_symmetry.space_group_name_H-M   'P 1'
#
loop_
_entity.id
_entity.type
_entity.pdbx_description
1 polymer ?
#
loop_
_entity_poly.entity_id
_entity_poly.type
_entity_poly.pdbx_seq_one_letter_code
_entity_poly.pdbx_strand_id
1 'polypeptide(L)' 'MIYWVKVVFTDNQELLIKDAIRHTISEDMEVLEVDSAQEVIIIPMKQIKYFACDATVFAEKSKTSPKTAS' A
#
# COMPACT_ATOMS: atom_id res chain seq x y z
N MET A 1 6.96 7.58 5.20
CA MET A 1 6.56 6.98 6.49
C MET A 1 6.52 5.47 6.30
N ILE A 2 7.06 4.68 7.23
CA ILE A 2 6.98 3.20 7.18
C ILE A 2 5.64 2.80 7.81
N TYR A 3 4.88 1.94 7.14
CA TYR A 3 3.57 1.47 7.58
C TYR A 3 3.40 -0.02 7.30
N TRP A 4 2.34 -0.59 7.85
CA TRP A 4 1.98 -1.97 7.56
C TRP A 4 0.98 -2.06 6.42
N VAL A 5 1.16 -3.07 5.57
CA VAL A 5 0.20 -3.50 4.55
C VAL A 5 -0.19 -4.93 4.86
N LYS A 6 -1.49 -5.17 4.99
CA LYS A 6 -2.07 -6.51 5.14
C LYS A 6 -2.78 -6.88 3.85
N VAL A 7 -2.39 -8.00 3.26
CA VAL A 7 -3.03 -8.55 2.08
C VAL A 7 -3.72 -9.85 2.48
N VAL A 8 -4.99 -9.98 2.11
CA VAL A 8 -5.76 -11.20 2.31
C VAL A 8 -6.04 -11.81 0.94
N PHE A 9 -5.60 -13.05 0.74
CA PHE A 9 -5.74 -13.75 -0.52
C PHE A 9 -7.12 -14.40 -0.66
N THR A 10 -7.48 -14.78 -1.87
CA THR A 10 -8.74 -15.48 -2.18
C THR A 10 -8.84 -16.85 -1.49
N ASP A 11 -7.71 -17.48 -1.18
CA ASP A 11 -7.61 -18.71 -0.37
C ASP A 11 -7.66 -18.44 1.16
N ASN A 12 -8.01 -17.23 1.59
CA ASN A 12 -8.03 -16.77 2.99
C ASN A 12 -6.66 -16.76 3.71
N GLN A 13 -5.56 -17.03 3.01
CA GLN A 13 -4.23 -16.78 3.54
C GLN A 13 -3.99 -15.26 3.74
N GLU A 14 -3.12 -14.92 4.69
CA GLU A 14 -2.82 -13.52 5.03
C GLU A 14 -1.32 -13.26 4.92
N LEU A 15 -0.95 -12.16 4.27
CA LEU A 15 0.41 -11.65 4.22
C LEU A 15 0.45 -10.29 4.93
N LEU A 16 1.29 -10.19 5.96
CA LEU A 16 1.50 -8.95 6.72
C LEU A 16 2.91 -8.42 6.45
N ILE A 17 2.96 -7.26 5.81
CA ILE A 17 4.19 -6.53 5.49
C ILE A 17 4.26 -5.38 6.48
N LYS A 18 5.22 -5.39 7.40
CA LYS A 18 5.28 -4.41 8.52
C LYS A 18 6.10 -3.17 8.20
N ASP A 19 6.95 -3.27 7.19
CA ASP A 19 7.97 -2.30 6.83
C ASP A 19 7.77 -1.73 5.41
N ALA A 20 6.51 -1.63 4.98
CA ALA A 20 6.15 -1.04 3.69
C ALA A 20 6.47 0.46 3.68
N ILE A 21 7.16 0.89 2.63
CA ILE A 21 7.51 2.28 2.35
C ILE A 21 6.48 2.89 1.39
N ARG A 22 6.03 2.10 0.40
CA ARG A 22 5.07 2.51 -0.63
C ARG A 22 4.28 1.29 -1.12
N HIS A 23 3.04 1.50 -1.51
CA HIS A 23 2.28 0.54 -2.31
C HIS A 23 1.79 1.22 -3.59
N THR A 24 1.84 0.50 -4.71
CA THR A 24 1.34 0.93 -6.02
C THR A 24 0.38 -0.12 -6.53
N ILE A 25 -0.77 0.32 -7.03
CA ILE A 25 -1.76 -0.55 -7.67
C ILE A 25 -1.67 -0.27 -9.17
N SER A 26 -1.19 -1.26 -9.91
CA SER A 26 -0.98 -1.14 -11.35
C SER A 26 -2.15 -1.81 -12.07
N GLU A 27 -3.07 -1.01 -12.61
CA GLU A 27 -4.28 -1.51 -13.29
C GLU A 27 -3.96 -2.20 -14.63
N ASP A 28 -2.95 -1.72 -15.35
CA ASP A 28 -2.52 -2.29 -16.63
C ASP A 28 -1.88 -3.68 -16.46
N MET A 29 -1.05 -3.82 -15.43
CA MET A 29 -0.36 -5.06 -15.09
C MET A 29 -1.17 -5.97 -14.15
N GLU A 30 -2.31 -5.50 -13.62
CA GLU A 30 -3.14 -6.18 -12.62
C GLU A 30 -2.35 -6.68 -11.39
N VAL A 31 -1.45 -5.84 -10.84
CA VAL A 31 -0.61 -6.20 -9.68
C VAL A 31 -0.64 -5.14 -8.57
N LEU A 32 -0.50 -5.60 -7.32
CA LEU A 32 -0.16 -4.78 -6.16
C LEU A 32 1.34 -4.89 -5.91
N GLU A 33 2.04 -3.77 -6.02
CA GLU A 33 3.47 -3.66 -5.72
C GLU A 33 3.62 -3.02 -4.34
N VAL A 34 4.38 -3.66 -3.45
CA VAL A 34 4.70 -3.12 -2.13
C VAL A 34 6.21 -3.03 -2.00
N ASP A 35 6.72 -1.80 -2.02
CA ASP A 35 8.13 -1.49 -1.79
C ASP A 35 8.40 -1.49 -0.28
N SER A 36 9.36 -2.30 0.16
CA SER A 36 9.86 -2.32 1.54
C SER A 36 11.36 -2.01 1.58
N ALA A 37 11.94 -1.82 2.77
CA ALA A 37 13.36 -1.48 2.88
C ALA A 37 14.30 -2.63 2.44
N GLN A 38 13.83 -3.86 2.49
CA GLN A 38 14.59 -5.07 2.17
C GLN A 38 14.30 -5.61 0.77
N GLU A 39 13.05 -5.50 0.32
CA GLU A 39 12.58 -6.16 -0.90
C GLU A 39 11.36 -5.46 -1.49
N VAL A 40 11.09 -5.78 -2.76
CA VAL A 40 9.89 -5.37 -3.49
C VAL A 40 9.00 -6.60 -3.65
N ILE A 41 7.77 -6.49 -3.15
CA ILE A 41 6.79 -7.58 -3.14
C ILE A 41 5.76 -7.29 -4.23
N ILE A 42 5.63 -8.17 -5.21
CA ILE A 42 4.69 -8.02 -6.34
C ILE A 42 3.63 -9.12 -6.22
N ILE A 43 2.37 -8.71 -6.09
CA ILE A 43 1.25 -9.62 -5.83
C ILE A 43 0.21 -9.48 -6.95
N PRO A 44 -0.16 -10.57 -7.67
CA PRO A 44 -1.21 -10.52 -8.68
C PRO A 44 -2.57 -10.20 -8.06
N MET A 45 -3.27 -9.19 -8.58
CA MET A 45 -4.58 -8.77 -8.05
C MET A 45 -5.63 -9.89 -8.10
N LYS A 46 -5.53 -10.81 -9.06
CA LYS A 46 -6.41 -11.99 -9.18
C LYS A 46 -6.40 -12.90 -7.95
N GLN A 47 -5.34 -12.85 -7.15
CA GLN A 47 -5.20 -13.64 -5.93
C GLN A 47 -5.58 -12.85 -4.68
N ILE A 48 -5.81 -11.53 -4.80
CA ILE A 48 -6.12 -10.65 -3.67
C ILE A 48 -7.64 -10.61 -3.48
N LYS A 49 -8.10 -10.95 -2.28
CA LYS A 49 -9.49 -10.77 -1.85
C LYS A 49 -9.72 -9.33 -1.40
N TYR A 50 -8.83 -8.82 -0.55
CA TYR A 50 -8.75 -7.42 -0.17
C TYR A 50 -7.37 -7.13 0.42
N PHE A 51 -6.99 -5.85 0.46
CA PHE A 51 -5.84 -5.39 1.21
C PHE A 51 -6.22 -4.21 2.11
N ALA A 52 -5.47 -4.02 3.18
CA ALA A 52 -5.63 -2.92 4.13
C ALA A 52 -4.25 -2.34 4.47
N CYS A 53 -4.19 -1.05 4.75
CA CYS A 53 -2.97 -0.38 5.17
C CYS A 53 -3.25 0.52 6.38
N ASP A 54 -2.19 0.89 7.10
CA ASP A 54 -2.33 1.76 8.26
C ASP A 54 -2.94 3.12 7.88
N ALA A 55 -3.90 3.59 8.68
CA ALA A 55 -4.60 4.86 8.45
C ALA A 55 -3.68 6.10 8.53
N THR A 56 -2.51 5.98 9.17
CA THR A 56 -1.51 7.06 9.23
C THR A 56 -0.95 7.46 7.86
N VAL A 57 -1.01 6.56 6.86
CA VAL A 57 -0.63 6.85 5.46
C VAL A 57 -1.47 8.00 4.87
N PHE A 58 -2.73 8.12 5.31
CA PHE A 58 -3.64 9.15 4.82
C PHE A 58 -3.56 10.48 5.60
N ALA A 59 -2.90 10.52 6.75
CA ALA A 59 -2.80 11.72 7.58
C ALA A 59 -1.80 12.77 7.05
N GLU A 60 -0.81 12.37 6.24
CA GLU A 60 0.19 13.31 5.70
C GLU A 60 -0.32 14.12 4.50
N LYS A 61 -1.30 13.63 3.72
CA LYS A 61 -1.86 14.42 2.60
C LYS A 61 -2.63 15.66 3.04
N SER A 62 -3.02 15.76 4.32
CA SER A 62 -3.77 16.91 4.84
C SER A 62 -2.90 18.08 5.34
N LYS A 63 -1.56 17.97 5.35
CA LYS A 63 -0.67 19.04 5.84
C LYS A 63 0.01 19.90 4.75
N THR A 64 -0.33 19.69 3.47
CA THR A 64 0.20 20.52 2.37
C THR A 64 -0.97 20.98 1.48
N SER A 65 -1.75 21.99 1.86
CA SER A 65 -1.76 23.37 1.30
C SER A 65 -3.04 24.07 1.84
N PRO A 66 -3.01 25.37 2.18
CA PRO A 66 -3.05 26.41 1.14
C PRO A 66 -1.98 27.48 1.35
N LYS A 67 -1.10 27.67 0.36
CA LYS A 67 -0.42 28.97 0.23
C LYS A 67 -1.37 29.92 -0.47
N THR A 68 -1.92 30.82 0.33
CA THR A 68 -2.61 32.05 -0.04
C THR A 68 -1.89 32.75 -1.19
N ALA A 69 -2.58 32.98 -2.31
CA ALA A 69 -2.13 33.92 -3.32
C ALA A 69 -2.15 35.32 -2.70
N SER A 70 -0.98 35.99 -2.69
CA SER A 70 -0.84 37.42 -2.44
C SER A 70 -0.70 38.14 -3.77
#